data_AF-A0A8C8ZRW9-F1
#
_entry.id   AF-A0A8C8ZRW9-F1
#
_cell.length_a   1.000
_cell.length_b   1.000
_cell.length_c   1.000
_cell.angle_alpha   90.00
_cell.angle_beta   90.00
_cell.angle_gamma   90.00
#
_symmetry.space_group_name_H-M   'P 1'
#
loop_
_entity.id
_entity.type
_entity.pdbx_description
1 polymer ?
#
loop_
_entity_poly.entity_id
_entity_poly.type
_entity_poly.pdbx_seq_one_letter_code
_entity_poly.pdbx_strand_id
1 'polypeptide(L)'
;MWKGKAGALLRVWGLWPAGVPRRRLLSCDAASQAGNSSPRCWNCGSPGGPGQGDRFFCLQCRALQPPDPTRDYFSLMDCNRSFRVDTTKLQHRYQQLQRLVHPDFFSQRSQTEKEFSEKHSTLVNDAYKTLLAPLSRGLYLVS
;
A
#
# COMPACT_ATOMS: atom_id res chain seq x y z
N MET A 1 48.12 -15.65 -31.14
CA MET A 1 48.67 -16.93 -31.65
C MET A 1 47.61 -18.00 -31.50
N TRP A 2 46.84 -18.25 -32.57
CA TRP A 2 45.96 -19.43 -32.68
C TRP A 2 46.72 -20.53 -33.42
N LYS A 3 46.79 -21.71 -32.81
CA LYS A 3 47.08 -23.03 -33.39
C LYS A 3 46.28 -24.02 -32.53
N GLY A 4 45.54 -25.01 -33.00
CA GLY A 4 45.27 -25.53 -34.33
C GLY A 4 44.64 -26.93 -34.20
N LYS A 5 43.80 -27.29 -35.17
CA LYS A 5 43.42 -28.65 -35.66
C LYS A 5 42.65 -29.66 -34.79
N ALA A 6 41.37 -29.82 -35.17
CA ALA A 6 40.71 -30.99 -35.77
C ALA A 6 41.10 -32.45 -35.40
N GLY A 7 40.09 -33.20 -34.93
CA GLY A 7 39.51 -34.34 -35.68
C GLY A 7 39.89 -35.77 -35.26
N ALA A 8 38.91 -36.57 -34.80
CA ALA A 8 38.47 -37.84 -35.41
C ALA A 8 37.62 -38.70 -34.44
N LEU A 9 36.63 -39.36 -35.05
CA LEU A 9 35.60 -40.23 -34.46
C LEU A 9 36.15 -41.61 -34.09
N LEU A 10 35.50 -42.30 -33.14
CA LEU A 10 35.11 -43.71 -33.29
C LEU A 10 34.06 -44.12 -32.25
N ARG A 11 33.08 -44.88 -32.73
CA ARG A 11 31.94 -45.44 -31.99
C ARG A 11 32.33 -46.73 -31.27
N VAL A 12 31.78 -46.95 -30.08
CA VAL A 12 31.51 -48.30 -29.56
C VAL A 12 30.12 -48.30 -28.93
N TRP A 13 29.29 -49.25 -29.37
CA TRP A 13 28.01 -49.64 -28.79
C TRP A 13 28.24 -50.58 -27.59
N GLY A 14 27.38 -50.50 -26.56
CA GLY A 14 27.34 -51.54 -25.53
C GLY A 14 26.44 -51.25 -24.33
N LEU A 15 25.22 -51.78 -24.39
CA LEU A 15 24.48 -52.46 -23.31
C LEU A 15 23.93 -51.65 -22.11
N TRP A 16 22.59 -51.54 -22.11
CA TRP A 16 21.74 -51.34 -20.92
C TRP A 16 21.90 -52.49 -19.91
N PRO A 17 21.74 -52.21 -18.60
CA PRO A 17 20.51 -52.70 -17.98
C PRO A 17 19.85 -51.75 -16.95
N ALA A 18 18.52 -51.85 -16.96
CA ALA A 18 17.55 -51.78 -15.86
C ALA A 18 17.91 -51.01 -14.57
N GLY A 19 17.12 -49.98 -14.29
CA GLY A 19 17.02 -49.41 -12.95
C GLY A 19 16.29 -48.08 -12.95
N VAL A 20 14.95 -48.11 -13.07
CA VAL A 20 14.10 -46.93 -12.84
C VAL A 20 13.69 -46.89 -11.37
N PRO A 21 14.08 -45.86 -10.60
CA PRO A 21 13.29 -45.39 -9.49
C PRO A 21 12.65 -44.05 -9.88
N ARG A 22 11.38 -44.17 -10.23
CA ARG A 22 10.29 -43.19 -10.09
C ARG A 22 10.75 -41.77 -9.70
N ARG A 23 10.65 -40.83 -10.65
CA ARG A 23 10.61 -39.39 -10.34
C ARG A 23 9.64 -39.21 -9.16
N ARG A 24 10.13 -38.82 -7.98
CA ARG A 24 9.30 -38.06 -7.06
C ARG A 24 9.01 -36.76 -7.79
N LEU A 25 7.80 -36.64 -8.35
CA LEU A 25 7.17 -35.34 -8.38
C LEU A 25 7.16 -34.88 -6.92
N LEU A 26 8.10 -34.01 -6.58
CA LEU A 26 7.92 -33.16 -5.42
C LEU A 26 6.72 -32.29 -5.76
N SER A 27 5.61 -32.69 -5.16
CA SER A 27 4.30 -32.06 -5.24
C SER A 27 4.47 -30.55 -5.06
N CYS A 28 3.94 -29.81 -6.02
CA CYS A 28 3.70 -28.39 -5.92
C CYS A 28 2.53 -28.15 -4.95
N ASP A 29 2.73 -28.43 -3.66
CA ASP A 29 1.78 -28.11 -2.60
C ASP A 29 2.44 -27.18 -1.59
N ALA A 30 2.54 -25.92 -1.97
CA ALA A 30 2.45 -24.80 -1.04
C ALA A 30 1.68 -23.68 -1.71
N ALA A 31 0.46 -24.02 -2.15
CA ALA A 31 -0.57 -23.02 -2.34
C ALA A 31 -0.83 -22.33 -0.99
N SER A 32 -0.93 -21.00 -1.06
CA SER A 32 -1.76 -20.19 -0.17
C SER A 32 -1.22 -19.91 1.23
N GLN A 33 -0.25 -18.99 1.30
CA GLN A 33 -0.26 -17.97 2.35
C GLN A 33 -0.29 -16.57 1.73
N ALA A 34 -1.32 -16.29 0.94
CA ALA A 34 -1.87 -14.94 0.90
C ALA A 34 -2.62 -14.75 2.23
N GLY A 35 -1.86 -14.51 3.29
CA GLY A 35 -2.41 -14.28 4.62
C GLY A 35 -3.39 -13.12 4.54
N ASN A 36 -4.65 -13.41 4.85
CA ASN A 36 -5.69 -12.42 5.10
C ASN A 36 -5.38 -11.71 6.43
N SER A 37 -4.22 -11.06 6.52
CA SER A 37 -3.81 -10.31 7.70
C SER A 37 -4.56 -8.98 7.65
N SER A 38 -5.73 -8.94 8.29
CA SER A 38 -6.43 -7.69 8.52
C SER A 38 -5.45 -6.68 9.14
N PRO A 39 -5.43 -5.43 8.67
CA PRO A 39 -4.51 -4.43 9.19
C PRO A 39 -4.69 -4.33 10.72
N ARG A 40 -3.57 -4.21 11.43
CA ARG A 40 -3.53 -4.11 12.90
C ARG A 40 -3.05 -2.74 13.33
N CYS A 41 -3.47 -2.32 14.52
CA CYS A 41 -2.94 -1.11 15.13
C CYS A 41 -1.44 -1.26 15.40
N TRP A 42 -0.64 -0.30 14.95
CA TRP A 42 0.81 -0.31 15.12
C TRP A 42 1.25 -0.22 16.60
N ASN A 43 0.41 0.33 17.47
CA ASN A 43 0.74 0.54 18.88
C ASN A 43 0.24 -0.62 19.79
N CYS A 44 -1.02 -1.04 19.66
CA CYS A 44 -1.61 -2.06 20.55
C CYS A 44 -1.94 -3.41 19.87
N GLY A 45 -1.76 -3.53 18.55
CA GLY A 45 -2.02 -4.78 17.82
C GLY A 45 -3.50 -5.14 17.62
N SER A 46 -4.44 -4.30 18.07
CA SER A 46 -5.88 -4.56 17.91
C SER A 46 -6.27 -4.71 16.42
N PRO A 47 -7.20 -5.62 16.08
CA PRO A 47 -7.78 -5.69 14.74
C PRO A 47 -8.52 -4.39 14.39
N GLY A 48 -8.55 -4.02 13.11
CA GLY A 48 -9.10 -2.75 12.65
C GLY A 48 -8.04 -1.65 12.55
N GLY A 49 -6.87 -2.01 12.04
CA GLY A 49 -5.79 -1.09 11.69
C GLY A 49 -6.15 -0.15 10.52
N PRO A 50 -5.17 0.63 10.03
CA PRO A 50 -5.37 1.67 9.02
C PRO A 50 -6.08 1.10 7.78
N GLY A 51 -7.13 1.79 7.30
CA GLY A 51 -7.82 1.44 6.04
C GLY A 51 -9.27 0.95 6.14
N GLN A 52 -9.89 0.92 7.33
CA GLN A 52 -11.35 0.76 7.43
C GLN A 52 -12.03 2.12 7.65
N GLY A 53 -12.20 2.86 6.56
CA GLY A 53 -13.00 4.09 6.48
C GLY A 53 -12.37 5.33 7.09
N ASP A 54 -13.20 6.21 7.66
CA ASP A 54 -12.85 7.54 8.19
C ASP A 54 -12.02 7.56 9.49
N ARG A 55 -11.38 6.45 9.82
CA ARG A 55 -10.76 6.25 11.14
C ARG A 55 -9.30 6.66 11.14
N PHE A 56 -9.01 7.83 11.72
CA PHE A 56 -7.65 8.30 11.98
C PHE A 56 -7.03 7.69 13.25
N PHE A 57 -7.85 7.38 14.26
CA PHE A 57 -7.36 6.93 15.57
C PHE A 57 -7.81 5.50 15.90
N CYS A 58 -6.96 4.78 16.63
CA CYS A 58 -7.31 3.46 17.16
C CYS A 58 -8.39 3.57 18.23
N LEU A 59 -9.42 2.71 18.19
CA LEU A 59 -10.50 2.72 19.19
C LEU A 59 -10.04 2.21 20.57
N GLN A 60 -8.98 1.42 20.63
CA GLN A 60 -8.50 0.79 21.86
C GLN A 60 -7.48 1.68 22.59
N CYS A 61 -6.42 2.11 21.89
CA CYS A 61 -5.34 2.89 22.50
C CYS A 61 -5.29 4.36 22.06
N ARG A 62 -6.19 4.80 21.17
CA ARG A 62 -6.26 6.17 20.63
C ARG A 62 -5.01 6.67 19.90
N ALA A 63 -4.06 5.78 19.58
CA ALA A 63 -2.92 6.14 18.75
C ALA A 63 -3.35 6.55 17.34
N LEU A 64 -2.75 7.62 16.81
CA LEU A 64 -2.94 8.03 15.41
C LEU A 64 -2.43 6.91 14.48
N GLN A 65 -3.29 6.41 13.59
CA GLN A 65 -2.96 5.35 12.64
C GLN A 65 -2.33 5.95 11.38
N PRO A 66 -1.50 5.19 10.64
CA PRO A 66 -0.96 5.68 9.37
C PRO A 66 -2.08 5.93 8.34
N PRO A 67 -1.88 6.82 7.37
CA PRO A 67 -2.84 7.04 6.29
C PRO A 67 -3.01 5.79 5.43
N ASP A 68 -4.23 5.58 4.95
CA ASP A 68 -4.55 4.54 3.98
C ASP A 68 -4.11 4.98 2.57
N PRO A 69 -3.15 4.30 1.93
CA PRO A 69 -2.66 4.67 0.60
C PRO A 69 -3.70 4.42 -0.51
N THR A 70 -4.74 3.63 -0.25
CA THR A 70 -5.77 3.30 -1.24
C THR A 70 -6.96 4.25 -1.21
N ARG A 71 -7.05 5.11 -0.19
CA ARG A 71 -8.14 6.06 -0.02
C ARG A 71 -8.03 7.22 -1.02
N ASP A 72 -9.07 7.43 -1.80
CA ASP A 72 -9.14 8.53 -2.76
C ASP A 72 -9.42 9.89 -2.10
N TYR A 73 -9.14 10.98 -2.81
CA TYR A 73 -9.31 12.34 -2.30
C TYR A 73 -10.77 12.72 -2.07
N PHE A 74 -11.72 12.22 -2.86
CA PHE A 74 -13.14 12.51 -2.65
C PHE A 74 -13.64 11.83 -1.39
N SER A 75 -13.25 10.56 -1.16
CA SER A 75 -13.53 9.85 0.09
C SER A 75 -12.84 10.49 1.29
N LEU A 76 -11.60 11.00 1.15
CA LEU A 76 -10.95 11.76 2.22
C LEU A 76 -11.72 13.03 2.59
N MET A 77 -12.14 13.76 1.56
CA MET A 77 -12.84 15.03 1.67
C MET A 77 -14.36 14.87 1.85
N ASP A 78 -14.84 13.66 2.12
CA ASP A 78 -16.24 13.35 2.40
C ASP A 78 -17.21 13.96 1.37
N CYS A 79 -16.90 13.74 0.09
CA CYS A 79 -17.70 14.21 -1.03
C CYS A 79 -17.80 13.16 -2.13
N ASN A 80 -18.81 13.31 -2.99
CA ASN A 80 -19.00 12.39 -4.11
C ASN A 80 -17.89 12.57 -5.15
N ARG A 81 -17.44 11.47 -5.76
CA ARG A 81 -16.53 11.49 -6.93
C ARG A 81 -17.23 12.10 -8.13
N SER A 82 -17.18 13.44 -8.21
CA SER A 82 -17.82 14.25 -9.25
C SER A 82 -16.98 15.48 -9.54
N PHE A 83 -17.05 15.98 -10.77
CA PHE A 83 -16.41 17.25 -11.10
C PHE A 83 -17.06 18.43 -10.37
N ARG A 84 -18.37 18.35 -10.07
CA ARG A 84 -19.07 19.40 -9.31
C ARG A 84 -18.88 19.14 -7.80
N VAL A 85 -18.04 19.96 -7.17
CA VAL A 85 -17.75 19.90 -5.73
C VAL A 85 -18.18 21.22 -5.08
N ASP A 86 -18.84 21.12 -3.93
CA ASP A 86 -19.18 22.24 -3.05
C ASP A 86 -17.91 22.68 -2.29
N THR A 87 -17.33 23.81 -2.69
CA THR A 87 -16.06 24.30 -2.13
C THR A 87 -16.19 24.75 -0.67
N THR A 88 -17.38 25.19 -0.26
CA THR A 88 -17.69 25.53 1.14
C THR A 88 -17.65 24.30 2.03
N LYS A 89 -18.29 23.20 1.63
CA LYS A 89 -18.20 21.92 2.35
C LYS A 89 -16.79 21.36 2.34
N LEU A 90 -16.09 21.46 1.20
CA LEU A 90 -14.71 21.03 1.05
C LEU A 90 -13.79 21.76 2.06
N GLN A 91 -13.91 23.08 2.17
CA GLN A 91 -13.13 23.88 3.13
C GLN A 91 -13.46 23.53 4.58
N HIS A 92 -14.74 23.31 4.90
CA HIS A 92 -15.14 22.90 6.24
C HIS A 92 -14.53 21.55 6.61
N ARG A 93 -14.61 20.56 5.71
CA ARG A 93 -14.00 19.24 5.91
C ARG A 93 -12.49 19.32 6.07
N TYR A 94 -11.82 20.12 5.23
CA TYR A 94 -10.39 20.39 5.35
C TYR A 94 -10.00 20.87 6.76
N GLN A 95 -10.72 21.87 7.30
CA GLN A 95 -10.46 22.39 8.65
C GLN A 95 -10.71 21.34 9.73
N GLN A 96 -11.77 20.53 9.61
CA GLN A 96 -12.03 19.43 10.53
C GLN A 96 -10.88 18.43 10.56
N LEU A 97 -10.41 18.00 9.39
CA LEU A 97 -9.31 17.05 9.28
C LEU A 97 -8.01 17.64 9.86
N GLN A 98 -7.67 18.88 9.52
CA GLN A 98 -6.48 19.54 10.05
C GLN A 98 -6.49 19.63 11.58
N ARG A 99 -7.64 19.93 12.21
CA ARG A 99 -7.75 19.90 13.68
C ARG A 99 -7.47 18.52 14.30
N LEU A 100 -7.64 17.45 13.54
CA LEU A 100 -7.38 16.08 14.00
C LEU A 100 -5.92 15.67 13.79
N VAL A 101 -5.27 16.12 12.71
CA VAL A 101 -3.99 15.56 12.25
C VAL A 101 -2.86 16.56 12.12
N HIS A 102 -3.05 17.85 12.36
CA HIS A 102 -2.00 18.86 12.16
C HIS A 102 -0.80 18.65 13.11
N PRO A 103 0.46 18.72 12.63
CA PRO A 103 1.68 18.45 13.43
C PRO A 103 1.80 19.22 14.74
N ASP A 104 1.27 20.44 14.79
CA ASP A 104 1.29 21.28 16.00
C ASP A 104 0.68 20.55 17.22
N PHE A 105 -0.36 19.74 17.02
CA PHE A 105 -1.02 18.99 18.09
C PHE A 105 -0.24 17.72 18.51
N PHE A 106 0.77 17.32 17.73
CA PHE A 106 1.59 16.13 17.96
C PHE A 106 3.03 16.45 18.38
N SER A 107 3.37 17.73 18.57
CA SER A 107 4.72 18.18 18.98
C SER A 107 5.28 17.50 20.24
N GLN A 108 4.41 17.12 21.19
CA GLN A 108 4.78 16.41 22.43
C GLN A 108 4.49 14.90 22.40
N ARG A 109 4.08 14.35 21.25
CA ARG A 109 3.72 12.93 21.09
C ARG A 109 4.93 12.08 20.69
N SER A 110 4.71 10.77 20.58
CA SER A 110 5.74 9.83 20.12
C SER A 110 6.22 10.18 18.70
N GLN A 111 7.46 9.82 18.37
CA GLN A 111 8.03 10.09 17.04
C GLN A 111 7.18 9.48 15.92
N THR A 112 6.67 8.26 16.13
CA THR A 112 5.77 7.58 15.19
C THR A 112 4.48 8.37 14.94
N GLU A 113 3.85 8.93 15.98
CA GLU A 113 2.65 9.76 15.81
C GLU A 113 2.96 11.09 15.12
N LYS A 114 4.13 11.70 15.37
CA LYS A 114 4.57 12.90 14.64
C LYS A 114 4.68 12.64 13.14
N GLU A 115 5.31 11.53 12.76
CA GLU A 115 5.45 11.13 11.36
C GLU A 115 4.10 10.86 10.70
N PHE A 116 3.18 10.19 11.39
CA PHE A 116 1.83 9.96 10.85
C PHE A 116 1.02 11.25 10.75
N SER A 117 1.16 12.15 11.71
CA SER A 117 0.53 13.47 11.67
C SER A 117 1.00 14.30 10.47
N GLU A 118 2.30 14.32 10.20
CA GLU A 118 2.87 14.99 9.03
C GLU A 118 2.36 14.38 7.72
N LYS A 119 2.37 13.05 7.61
CA LYS A 119 1.86 12.33 6.44
C LYS A 119 0.37 12.60 6.19
N HIS A 120 -0.46 12.56 7.23
CA HIS A 120 -1.89 12.90 7.13
C HIS A 120 -2.11 14.35 6.74
N SER A 121 -1.41 15.30 7.37
CA SER A 121 -1.54 16.73 7.04
C SER A 121 -1.19 17.00 5.58
N THR A 122 -0.13 16.37 5.07
CA THR A 122 0.28 16.46 3.68
C THR A 122 -0.82 15.92 2.75
N LEU A 123 -1.31 14.71 3.01
CA LEU A 123 -2.39 14.09 2.23
C LEU A 123 -3.69 14.92 2.23
N VAL A 124 -4.06 15.49 3.37
CA VAL A 124 -5.21 16.40 3.50
C VAL A 124 -5.00 17.69 2.71
N ASN A 125 -3.81 18.28 2.74
CA ASN A 125 -3.48 19.46 1.96
C ASN A 125 -3.53 19.17 0.45
N ASP A 126 -2.99 18.04 0.01
CA ASP A 126 -2.94 17.66 -1.40
C ASP A 126 -4.33 17.38 -1.94
N ALA A 127 -5.16 16.64 -1.20
CA ALA A 127 -6.55 16.42 -1.54
C ALA A 127 -7.33 17.73 -1.62
N TYR A 128 -7.14 18.64 -0.67
CA TYR A 128 -7.85 19.92 -0.64
C TYR A 128 -7.46 20.77 -1.86
N LYS A 129 -6.16 20.95 -2.11
CA LYS A 129 -5.67 21.73 -3.25
C LYS A 129 -6.11 21.13 -4.58
N THR A 130 -5.99 19.81 -4.72
CA THR A 130 -6.38 19.08 -5.94
C THR A 130 -7.87 19.25 -6.22
N LEU A 131 -8.72 19.06 -5.21
CA LEU A 131 -10.15 19.18 -5.37
C LEU A 131 -10.64 20.62 -5.38
N LEU A 132 -9.89 21.60 -4.89
CA LEU A 132 -10.31 23.00 -4.89
C LEU A 132 -10.26 23.60 -6.30
N ALA A 133 -9.16 23.40 -7.03
CA ALA A 133 -8.99 23.96 -8.37
C ALA A 133 -9.65 23.08 -9.45
N PRO A 134 -10.48 23.65 -10.35
CA PRO A 134 -11.20 22.88 -11.36
C PRO A 134 -10.30 22.04 -12.27
N LEU A 135 -9.14 22.59 -12.67
CA LEU A 135 -8.21 21.89 -13.57
C LEU A 135 -7.61 20.64 -12.92
N SER A 136 -7.03 20.77 -11.72
CA SER A 136 -6.44 19.64 -10.99
C SER A 136 -7.51 18.61 -10.63
N ARG A 137 -8.72 19.05 -10.27
CA ARG A 137 -9.85 18.17 -10.00
C ARG A 137 -10.23 17.33 -11.22
N GLY A 138 -10.29 17.95 -12.40
CA GLY A 138 -10.59 17.28 -13.65
C GLY A 138 -9.53 16.21 -13.99
N LEU A 139 -8.25 16.55 -13.86
CA LEU A 139 -7.15 15.63 -14.09
C LEU A 139 -7.16 14.44 -13.11
N TYR A 140 -7.45 14.70 -11.83
CA TYR A 140 -7.56 13.66 -10.81
C TYR A 140 -8.77 12.74 -11.01
N LEU A 141 -9.86 13.25 -11.60
CA LEU A 141 -11.06 12.45 -11.80
C LEU A 141 -10.84 11.35 -12.86
N VAL A 142 -9.98 11.62 -13.85
CA VAL A 142 -9.69 10.74 -15.00
C VAL A 142 -8.42 9.91 -14.84
N SER A 143 -7.63 10.14 -13.79
CA SER A 143 -6.53 9.25 -13.38
C SER A 143 -7.05 7.99 -12.72
#